data_AF-A0A1S1YTG1-F1
#
_entry.id   AF-A0A1S1YTG1-F1
#
_cell.length_a   1.000
_cell.length_b   1.000
_cell.length_c   1.000
_cell.angle_alpha   90.00
_cell.angle_beta   90.00
_cell.angle_gamma   90.00
#
_symmetry.space_group_name_H-M   'P 1'
#
loop_
_entity.id
_entity.type
_entity.pdbx_description
1 polymer ?
#
loop_
_entity_poly.entity_id
_entity_poly.type
_entity_poly.pdbx_seq_one_letter_code
_entity_poly.pdbx_strand_id
1 'polypeptide(L)'
;MLLEADKTALFNRVLSFSCTTEEDTQKTFDGIHQEYIYHNSSSVLKEISAEKKKTRFESRTSELNEKKNQLTYVENELSNMDASHSKYKEKIVEKNKLVADVSELELKLERNDGMEVYFQEIDNIMLDVETTLLLELLHQIKDHASSNTWTLNDYQIKNLEVVI
;
A
#
# COMPACT_ATOMS: atom_id res chain seq x y z
N MET A 1 -2.58 -22.02 -13.45
CA MET A 1 -3.25 -23.32 -13.20
C MET A 1 -2.56 -24.19 -12.14
N LEU A 2 -1.26 -24.02 -11.83
CA LEU A 2 -0.60 -24.73 -10.72
C LEU A 2 -1.02 -24.21 -9.32
N LEU A 3 -1.25 -22.91 -9.18
CA LEU A 3 -1.59 -22.27 -7.89
C LEU A 3 -2.93 -22.72 -7.27
N GLU A 4 -3.92 -23.07 -8.08
CA GLU A 4 -5.26 -23.40 -7.58
C GLU A 4 -5.30 -24.80 -6.95
N ALA A 5 -4.60 -25.76 -7.56
CA ALA A 5 -4.50 -27.11 -7.02
C ALA A 5 -3.76 -27.14 -5.66
N ASP A 6 -2.70 -26.34 -5.53
CA ASP A 6 -1.95 -26.21 -4.28
C ASP A 6 -2.79 -25.51 -3.19
N LYS A 7 -3.57 -24.48 -3.55
CA LYS A 7 -4.52 -23.82 -2.66
C LYS A 7 -5.58 -24.80 -2.12
N THR A 8 -6.25 -25.54 -3.02
CA THR A 8 -7.26 -26.53 -2.62
C THR A 8 -6.65 -27.64 -1.76
N ALA A 9 -5.44 -28.09 -2.07
CA ALA A 9 -4.72 -29.07 -1.24
C ALA A 9 -4.45 -28.55 0.17
N LEU A 10 -4.08 -27.27 0.30
CA LEU A 10 -3.86 -26.63 1.59
C LEU A 10 -5.16 -26.51 2.41
N PHE A 11 -6.25 -26.08 1.78
CA PHE A 11 -7.56 -26.01 2.44
C PHE A 11 -8.02 -27.39 2.92
N ASN A 12 -7.94 -28.41 2.06
CA ASN A 12 -8.27 -29.78 2.42
C ASN A 12 -7.42 -30.29 3.59
N ARG A 13 -6.15 -29.90 3.63
CA ARG A 13 -5.26 -30.25 4.74
C ARG A 13 -5.78 -29.65 6.05
N VAL A 14 -6.07 -28.35 6.08
CA VAL A 14 -6.63 -27.67 7.27
C VAL A 14 -7.91 -28.36 7.73
N LEU A 15 -8.86 -28.62 6.82
CA LEU A 15 -10.12 -29.29 7.15
C LEU A 15 -9.89 -30.70 7.75
N SER A 16 -8.98 -31.48 7.15
CA SER A 16 -8.71 -32.85 7.58
C SER A 16 -7.98 -32.98 8.92
N PHE A 17 -7.13 -32.01 9.28
CA PHE A 17 -6.30 -32.05 10.49
C PHE A 17 -6.86 -31.22 11.65
N SER A 18 -7.62 -30.17 11.35
CA SER A 18 -8.06 -29.17 12.34
C SER A 18 -9.57 -29.07 12.49
N CYS A 19 -10.36 -29.69 11.60
CA CYS A 19 -11.83 -29.67 11.64
C CYS A 19 -12.42 -31.08 11.76
N THR A 20 -11.94 -31.84 12.75
CA THR A 20 -12.34 -33.25 12.99
C THR A 20 -13.58 -33.42 13.86
N THR A 21 -13.88 -32.43 14.69
CA THR A 21 -15.08 -32.38 15.52
C THR A 21 -15.73 -31.00 15.43
N GLU A 22 -16.97 -30.86 15.90
CA GLU A 22 -17.66 -29.57 15.99
C GLU A 22 -16.87 -28.53 16.81
N GLU A 23 -16.32 -28.95 17.96
CA GLU A 23 -15.51 -28.08 18.82
C GLU A 23 -14.19 -27.66 18.14
N ASP A 24 -13.49 -28.59 17.48
CA ASP A 24 -12.26 -28.29 16.76
C ASP A 24 -12.50 -27.35 15.59
N THR A 25 -13.63 -27.54 14.90
CA THR A 25 -14.05 -26.71 13.77
C THR A 25 -14.37 -25.29 14.23
N GLN A 26 -15.09 -25.14 15.35
CA GLN A 26 -15.35 -23.82 15.93
C GLN A 26 -14.07 -23.12 16.36
N LYS A 27 -13.15 -23.82 17.05
CA LYS A 27 -11.86 -23.26 17.46
C LYS A 27 -11.01 -22.82 16.26
N THR A 28 -10.98 -23.63 15.21
CA THR A 28 -10.24 -23.34 13.99
C THR A 28 -10.85 -22.14 13.25
N PHE A 29 -12.18 -22.10 13.16
CA PHE A 29 -12.91 -20.98 12.59
C PHE A 29 -12.64 -19.67 13.35
N ASP A 30 -12.74 -19.68 14.69
CA ASP A 30 -12.49 -18.52 15.53
C ASP A 30 -11.06 -17.98 15.35
N GLY A 31 -10.06 -18.88 15.32
CA GLY A 31 -8.66 -18.50 15.14
C GLY A 31 -8.40 -17.83 13.79
N ILE A 32 -8.90 -18.43 12.70
CA ILE A 32 -8.74 -17.88 11.35
C ILE A 32 -9.53 -16.58 11.18
N HIS A 33 -10.71 -16.47 11.80
CA HIS A 33 -11.53 -15.26 11.75
C HIS A 33 -10.88 -14.08 12.48
N GLN A 34 -10.21 -14.32 13.61
CA GLN A 34 -9.42 -13.28 14.28
C GLN A 34 -8.25 -12.82 13.43
N GLU A 35 -7.54 -13.74 12.78
CA GLU A 35 -6.44 -13.41 11.87
C GLU A 35 -6.94 -12.59 10.67
N TYR A 36 -8.08 -12.97 10.09
CA TYR A 36 -8.73 -12.22 9.01
C TYR A 36 -9.07 -10.78 9.43
N ILE A 37 -9.67 -10.58 10.61
CA ILE A 37 -9.98 -9.23 11.12
C ILE A 37 -8.69 -8.42 11.32
N TYR A 38 -7.65 -9.04 11.89
CA TYR A 38 -6.38 -8.39 12.12
C TYR A 38 -5.75 -7.90 10.80
N HIS A 39 -5.64 -8.79 9.81
CA HIS A 39 -5.12 -8.45 8.49
C HIS A 39 -5.95 -7.34 7.82
N ASN A 40 -7.28 -7.49 7.78
CA ASN A 40 -8.16 -6.50 7.16
C ASN A 40 -8.03 -5.10 7.82
N SER A 41 -7.94 -5.04 9.16
CA SER A 41 -7.73 -3.77 9.87
C SER A 41 -6.34 -3.14 9.63
N SER A 42 -5.32 -3.98 9.43
CA SER A 42 -3.95 -3.54 9.12
C SER A 42 -3.86 -2.94 7.71
N SER A 43 -4.64 -3.46 6.75
CA SER A 43 -4.69 -2.97 5.37
C SER A 43 -5.08 -1.48 5.31
N VAL A 44 -6.16 -1.10 5.99
CA VAL A 44 -6.68 0.28 6.01
C VAL A 44 -5.65 1.29 6.51
N LEU A 45 -4.89 0.95 7.56
CA LEU A 45 -3.85 1.85 8.10
C LEU A 45 -2.68 2.02 7.13
N LYS A 46 -2.31 0.96 6.40
CA LYS A 46 -1.26 1.01 5.39
C LYS A 46 -1.67 1.83 4.17
N GLU A 47 -2.93 1.71 3.72
CA GLU A 47 -3.49 2.53 2.63
C GLU A 47 -3.46 4.04 2.95
N ILE A 48 -3.92 4.43 4.14
CA ILE A 48 -3.89 5.83 4.59
C ILE A 48 -2.44 6.37 4.62
N SER A 49 -1.48 5.55 5.02
CA SER A 49 -0.06 5.91 5.05
C SER A 49 0.50 6.12 3.63
N ALA A 50 0.16 5.23 2.69
CA ALA A 50 0.57 5.33 1.29
C ALA A 50 0.00 6.59 0.62
N GLU A 51 -1.29 6.91 0.83
CA GLU A 51 -1.92 8.10 0.24
C GLU A 51 -1.28 9.40 0.74
N LYS A 52 -0.93 9.47 2.03
CA LYS A 52 -0.18 10.62 2.59
C LYS A 52 1.20 10.80 1.96
N LYS A 53 1.93 9.71 1.72
CA LYS A 53 3.25 9.75 1.05
C LYS A 53 3.09 10.23 -0.40
N LYS A 54 2.10 9.72 -1.13
CA LYS A 54 1.79 10.13 -2.50
C LYS A 54 1.46 11.63 -2.62
N THR A 55 0.59 12.14 -1.75
CA THR A 55 0.21 13.57 -1.74
C THR A 55 1.42 14.48 -1.55
N ARG A 56 2.34 14.08 -0.67
CA ARG A 56 3.58 14.84 -0.39
C ARG A 56 4.49 14.90 -1.62
N PHE A 57 4.63 13.80 -2.34
CA PHE A 57 5.43 13.71 -3.56
C PHE A 57 4.89 14.59 -4.71
N GLU A 58 3.57 14.60 -4.90
CA GLU A 58 2.90 15.43 -5.92
C GLU A 58 3.08 16.94 -5.65
N SER A 59 2.97 17.35 -4.38
CA SER A 59 3.21 18.74 -3.95
C SER A 59 4.63 19.19 -4.26
N ARG A 60 5.64 18.40 -3.88
CA ARG A 60 7.07 18.73 -4.10
C ARG A 60 7.46 18.76 -5.58
N THR A 61 6.88 17.88 -6.38
CA THR A 61 7.07 17.90 -7.84
C THR A 61 6.56 19.20 -8.45
N SER A 62 5.42 19.70 -7.97
CA SER A 62 4.85 20.98 -8.39
C SER A 62 5.75 22.16 -7.99
N GLU A 63 6.27 22.18 -6.76
CA GLU A 63 7.21 23.20 -6.30
C GLU A 63 8.52 23.23 -7.10
N LEU A 64 9.08 22.07 -7.48
CA LEU A 64 10.28 22.02 -8.35
C LEU A 64 9.99 22.63 -9.72
N ASN A 65 8.84 22.31 -10.32
CA ASN A 65 8.46 22.88 -11.61
C ASN A 65 8.32 24.39 -11.54
N GLU A 66 7.75 24.93 -10.45
CA GLU A 66 7.69 26.37 -10.23
C GLU A 66 9.09 27.00 -10.14
N LYS A 67 10.00 26.40 -9.36
CA LYS A 67 11.39 26.86 -9.25
C LYS A 67 12.14 26.82 -10.60
N LYS A 68 11.93 25.77 -11.41
CA LYS A 68 12.52 25.66 -12.77
C LYS A 68 11.96 26.73 -13.72
N ASN A 69 10.68 27.04 -13.62
CA ASN A 69 10.06 28.12 -14.40
C ASN A 69 10.61 29.49 -13.98
N GLN A 70 10.76 29.73 -12.67
CA GLN A 70 11.38 30.96 -12.15
C GLN A 70 12.84 31.12 -12.61
N LEU A 71 13.62 30.03 -12.63
CA LEU A 71 14.99 30.04 -13.15
C LEU A 71 15.00 30.44 -14.63
N THR A 72 14.19 29.77 -15.44
CA THR A 72 14.06 30.06 -16.88
C THR A 72 13.68 31.53 -17.13
N TYR A 73 12.74 32.07 -16.36
CA TYR A 73 12.33 33.47 -16.45
C TYR A 73 13.50 34.43 -16.15
N VAL A 74 14.24 34.19 -15.06
CA VAL A 74 15.38 35.03 -14.67
C VAL A 74 16.51 34.96 -15.71
N GLU A 75 16.78 33.79 -16.28
CA GLU A 75 17.78 33.60 -17.34
C GLU A 75 17.41 34.39 -18.62
N ASN A 76 16.14 34.36 -19.04
CA ASN A 76 15.64 35.12 -20.19
C ASN A 76 15.66 36.64 -19.97
N GLU A 77 15.29 37.10 -18.77
CA GLU A 77 15.39 38.52 -18.40
C GLU A 77 16.86 39.00 -18.32
N LEU A 78 17.81 38.09 -18.14
CA LEU A 78 19.24 38.41 -18.18
C LEU A 78 19.76 38.56 -19.60
N SER A 79 19.35 37.69 -20.52
CA SER A 79 19.80 37.75 -21.92
C SER A 79 19.39 39.03 -22.65
N ASN A 80 18.36 39.71 -22.15
CA ASN A 80 17.78 40.91 -22.75
C ASN A 80 18.20 42.23 -22.05
N MET A 81 19.12 42.19 -21.07
CA MET A 81 19.47 43.37 -20.25
C MET A 81 20.88 43.91 -20.50
N ASP A 82 21.05 45.21 -20.22
CA ASP A 82 22.27 45.98 -20.47
C ASP A 82 23.42 45.64 -19.49
N ALA A 83 24.67 45.73 -19.95
CA ALA A 83 25.85 45.09 -19.33
C ALA A 83 26.30 45.66 -17.96
N SER A 84 25.74 46.78 -17.52
CA SER A 84 26.22 47.54 -16.36
C SER A 84 25.81 47.00 -14.98
N HIS A 85 24.90 46.01 -14.90
CA HIS A 85 24.33 45.47 -13.66
C HIS A 85 24.78 44.03 -13.30
N SER A 86 25.85 43.53 -13.94
CA SER A 86 26.24 42.11 -14.02
C SER A 86 26.32 41.35 -12.68
N LYS A 87 27.00 41.90 -11.66
CA LYS A 87 27.45 41.12 -10.49
C LYS A 87 26.38 40.72 -9.48
N TYR A 88 25.36 41.56 -9.26
CA TYR A 88 24.25 41.25 -8.35
C TYR A 88 23.31 40.21 -8.99
N LYS A 89 23.12 40.28 -10.30
CA LYS A 89 22.30 39.34 -11.08
C LYS A 89 22.97 37.98 -11.24
N GLU A 90 24.28 37.92 -11.45
CA GLU A 90 25.05 36.65 -11.40
C GLU A 90 24.80 35.89 -10.09
N LYS A 91 24.81 36.59 -8.95
CA LYS A 91 24.50 35.99 -7.65
C LYS A 91 23.04 35.53 -7.50
N ILE A 92 22.08 36.24 -8.11
CA ILE A 92 20.67 35.81 -8.11
C ILE A 92 20.50 34.54 -8.96
N VAL A 93 21.11 34.48 -10.14
CA VAL A 93 21.09 33.29 -11.00
C VAL A 93 21.75 32.12 -10.29
N GLU A 94 22.94 32.32 -9.72
CA GLU A 94 23.67 31.28 -8.99
C GLU A 94 22.86 30.77 -7.79
N LYS A 95 22.24 31.67 -7.02
CA LYS A 95 21.32 31.30 -5.94
C LYS A 95 20.15 30.47 -6.45
N ASN A 96 19.47 30.90 -7.51
CA ASN A 96 18.29 30.19 -8.03
C ASN A 96 18.67 28.83 -8.62
N LYS A 97 19.84 28.73 -9.26
CA LYS A 97 20.39 27.46 -9.74
C LYS A 97 20.67 26.51 -8.58
N LEU A 98 21.33 26.98 -7.52
CA LEU A 98 21.56 26.19 -6.31
C LEU A 98 20.25 25.73 -5.65
N VAL A 99 19.23 26.60 -5.62
CA VAL A 99 17.90 26.23 -5.09
C VAL A 99 17.23 25.15 -5.95
N ALA A 100 17.34 25.23 -7.28
CA ALA A 100 16.84 24.20 -8.19
C ALA A 100 17.60 22.87 -8.05
N ASP A 101 18.92 22.92 -7.95
CA ASP A 101 19.78 21.74 -7.80
C ASP A 101 19.52 21.02 -6.46
N VAL A 102 19.38 21.77 -5.36
CA VAL A 102 19.01 21.22 -4.05
C VAL A 102 17.64 20.57 -4.09
N SER A 103 16.63 21.24 -4.66
CA SER A 103 15.28 20.67 -4.76
C SER A 103 15.22 19.45 -5.68
N GLU A 104 16.05 19.37 -6.72
CA GLU A 104 16.18 18.18 -7.55
C GLU A 104 16.85 17.02 -6.79
N LEU A 105 17.88 17.31 -5.98
CA LEU A 105 18.53 16.30 -5.12
C LEU A 105 17.58 15.79 -4.02
N GLU A 106 16.79 16.66 -3.40
CA GLU A 106 15.75 16.28 -2.44
C GLU A 106 14.71 15.36 -3.09
N LEU A 107 14.26 15.66 -4.31
CA LEU A 107 13.36 14.79 -5.06
C LEU A 107 14.01 13.46 -5.47
N LYS A 108 15.31 13.44 -5.80
CA LYS A 108 16.03 12.20 -6.08
C LYS A 108 16.20 11.33 -4.82
N LEU A 109 16.48 11.94 -3.67
CA LEU A 109 16.51 11.25 -2.39
C LEU A 109 15.13 10.68 -2.05
N GLU A 110 14.07 11.47 -2.20
CA GLU A 110 12.70 11.02 -1.93
C GLU A 110 12.21 9.98 -2.94
N ARG A 111 12.72 9.96 -4.18
CA ARG A 111 12.49 8.85 -5.14
C ARG A 111 13.24 7.59 -4.74
N ASN A 112 14.41 7.71 -4.11
CA ASN A 112 15.14 6.58 -3.56
C ASN A 112 14.40 6.03 -2.33
N ASP A 113 13.92 6.92 -1.45
CA ASP A 113 12.94 6.59 -0.42
C ASP A 113 11.62 6.09 -1.03
N GLY A 114 11.32 6.43 -2.28
CA GLY A 114 10.20 5.93 -3.08
C GLY A 114 10.26 4.43 -3.37
N MET A 115 11.43 3.77 -3.26
CA MET A 115 11.46 2.31 -3.21
C MET A 115 10.67 1.77 -2.01
N GLU A 116 10.59 2.52 -0.91
CA GLU A 116 9.76 2.18 0.25
C GLU A 116 8.27 2.15 -0.14
N VAL A 117 7.83 3.00 -1.08
CA VAL A 117 6.45 2.96 -1.61
C VAL A 117 6.21 1.67 -2.40
N TYR A 118 7.16 1.25 -3.25
CA TYR A 118 7.05 -0.01 -3.98
C TYR A 118 7.06 -1.24 -3.06
N PHE A 119 7.91 -1.24 -2.02
CA PHE A 119 7.88 -2.30 -1.00
C PHE A 119 6.55 -2.29 -0.23
N GLN A 120 6.02 -1.11 0.08
CA GLN A 120 4.74 -0.96 0.74
C GLN A 120 3.57 -1.40 -0.15
N GLU A 121 3.63 -1.19 -1.47
CA GLU A 121 2.68 -1.73 -2.45
C GLU A 121 2.76 -3.25 -2.54
N ILE A 122 3.96 -3.84 -2.56
CA ILE A 122 4.14 -5.29 -2.53
C ILE A 122 3.59 -5.89 -1.22
N ASP A 123 3.88 -5.26 -0.09
CA ASP A 123 3.35 -5.66 1.22
C ASP A 123 1.82 -5.57 1.27
N ASN A 124 1.22 -4.56 0.63
CA ASN A 124 -0.23 -4.44 0.52
C ASN A 124 -0.81 -5.54 -0.37
N ILE A 125 -0.19 -5.84 -1.52
CA ILE A 125 -0.60 -6.94 -2.39
C ILE A 125 -0.53 -8.29 -1.66
N MET A 126 0.55 -8.55 -0.92
CA MET A 126 0.66 -9.77 -0.10
C MET A 126 -0.45 -9.83 0.95
N LEU A 127 -0.70 -8.73 1.64
CA LEU A 127 -1.68 -8.67 2.70
C LEU A 127 -3.12 -8.82 2.18
N ASP A 128 -3.43 -8.29 0.99
CA ASP A 128 -4.72 -8.49 0.31
C ASP A 128 -4.90 -9.94 -0.14
N VAL A 129 -3.85 -10.56 -0.69
CA VAL A 129 -3.85 -11.98 -1.08
C VAL A 129 -4.05 -12.88 0.14
N GLU A 130 -3.35 -12.62 1.24
CA GLU A 130 -3.51 -13.33 2.50
C GLU A 130 -4.92 -13.17 3.06
N THR A 131 -5.45 -11.94 3.06
CA THR A 131 -6.82 -11.65 3.53
C THR A 131 -7.86 -12.41 2.70
N THR A 132 -7.67 -12.45 1.38
CA THR A 132 -8.56 -13.19 0.47
C THR A 132 -8.49 -14.70 0.73
N LEU A 133 -7.29 -15.25 0.92
CA LEU A 133 -7.10 -16.67 1.24
C LEU A 133 -7.72 -17.05 2.58
N LEU A 134 -7.58 -16.20 3.60
CA LEU A 134 -8.22 -16.39 4.90
C LEU A 134 -9.74 -16.38 4.77
N LEU A 135 -10.32 -15.45 4.00
CA LEU A 135 -11.74 -15.39 3.74
C LEU A 135 -12.26 -16.64 3.00
N GLU A 136 -11.55 -17.08 1.96
CA GLU A 136 -11.88 -18.32 1.24
C GLU A 136 -11.82 -19.54 2.16
N LEU A 137 -10.82 -19.64 3.03
CA LEU A 137 -10.69 -20.73 3.99
C LEU A 137 -11.83 -20.72 5.02
N LEU A 138 -12.26 -19.55 5.50
CA LEU A 138 -13.42 -19.43 6.39
C LEU A 138 -14.70 -19.95 5.72
N HIS A 139 -14.90 -19.66 4.44
CA HIS A 139 -16.02 -20.23 3.68
C HIS A 139 -15.92 -21.76 3.56
N GLN A 140 -14.74 -22.30 3.28
CA GLN A 140 -14.54 -23.76 3.23
C GLN A 140 -14.80 -24.44 4.58
N ILE A 141 -14.41 -23.82 5.69
CA ILE A 141 -14.69 -24.34 7.04
C ILE A 141 -16.20 -24.29 7.34
N LYS A 142 -16.88 -23.21 6.94
CA LYS A 142 -18.35 -23.09 7.06
C LYS A 142 -19.07 -24.17 6.25
N ASP A 143 -18.64 -24.40 5.01
CA ASP A 143 -19.22 -25.42 4.13
C ASP A 143 -18.98 -26.84 4.67
N HIS A 144 -17.79 -27.10 5.20
CA HIS A 144 -17.44 -28.36 5.85
C HIS A 144 -18.28 -28.60 7.11
N ALA A 145 -18.45 -27.59 7.97
CA ALA A 145 -19.30 -27.70 9.15
C ALA A 145 -20.76 -28.00 8.76
N SER A 146 -21.28 -27.29 7.75
CA SER A 146 -22.64 -27.50 7.23
C SER A 146 -22.82 -28.91 6.67
N SER A 147 -21.82 -29.42 5.93
CA SER A 147 -21.82 -30.78 5.38
C SER A 147 -21.80 -31.86 6.46
N ASN A 148 -21.21 -31.57 7.62
CA ASN A 148 -21.19 -32.45 8.80
C ASN A 148 -22.33 -32.16 9.79
N THR A 149 -23.29 -31.29 9.44
CA THR A 149 -24.43 -30.87 10.28
C THR A 149 -24.04 -30.23 11.61
N TRP A 150 -22.85 -29.63 11.69
CA TRP A 150 -22.36 -28.91 12.86
C TRP A 150 -22.87 -27.47 12.84
N THR A 151 -23.19 -26.94 14.02
CA THR A 151 -23.70 -25.56 14.16
C THR A 151 -22.60 -24.67 14.70
N LEU A 152 -21.95 -23.94 13.79
CA LEU A 152 -20.98 -22.92 14.16
C LEU A 152 -21.67 -21.66 14.69
N ASN A 153 -20.95 -20.89 15.50
CA ASN A 153 -21.46 -19.67 16.14
C ASN A 153 -21.84 -18.59 15.09
N ASP A 154 -23.14 -18.31 15.03
CA ASP A 154 -23.82 -17.61 13.93
C ASP A 154 -23.46 -16.11 13.82
N TYR A 155 -22.96 -15.49 14.89
CA TYR A 155 -22.68 -14.04 14.90
C TYR A 155 -21.51 -13.66 13.99
N GLN A 156 -20.43 -14.44 13.99
CA GLN A 156 -19.26 -14.19 13.14
C GLN A 156 -19.54 -14.56 11.69
N ILE A 157 -20.35 -15.60 11.46
CA ILE A 157 -20.78 -16.04 10.14
C ILE A 157 -21.61 -14.96 9.43
N LYS A 158 -22.52 -14.28 10.15
CA LYS A 158 -23.27 -13.15 9.61
C LYS A 158 -22.38 -11.98 9.20
N ASN A 159 -21.28 -11.73 9.91
CA ASN A 159 -20.34 -10.66 9.55
C ASN A 159 -19.57 -10.97 8.25
N LEU A 160 -19.33 -12.25 7.95
CA LEU A 160 -18.70 -12.68 6.69
C LEU A 160 -19.64 -12.51 5.49
N GLU A 161 -20.96 -12.76 5.67
CA GLU A 161 -21.97 -12.63 4.62
C GLU A 161 -22.24 -11.17 4.17
N VAL A 162 -21.80 -10.18 4.95
CA VAL A 162 -21.90 -8.75 4.61
C VAL A 162 -20.78 -8.30 3.66
N VAL A 163 -19.73 -9.10 3.48
CA VAL A 163 -18.51 -8.76 2.72
C VAL A 163 -18.47 -9.44 1.33
N ILE A 164 -19.63 -9.71 0.73
CA ILE A 164 -19.77 -10.30 -0.63
C ILE A 164 -20.09 -9.20 -1.67
#